data_AF-A0A0U5EPZ8-F1
#
_entry.id   AF-A0A0U5EPZ8-F1
#
_cell.length_a   1.000
_cell.length_b   1.000
_cell.length_c   1.000
_cell.angle_alpha   90.00
_cell.angle_beta   90.00
_cell.angle_gamma   90.00
#
_symmetry.space_group_name_H-M   'P 1'
#
loop_
_entity.id
_entity.type
_entity.pdbx_description
1 polymer ?
#
loop_
_entity_poly.entity_id
_entity_poly.type
_entity_poly.pdbx_seq_one_letter_code
_entity_poly.pdbx_strand_id
1 'polypeptide(L)'
;MIRHSFSSSIKDLAESMQKGMESFLERIQKQQALYARLVEEYGQVKESICHLAQSGYEREVIELFGPSLSQKKAKVDLTAIYGAAFHPKTQSLVVANHGATLLCSSPLSQTPFLLRQIGCSVYRPGLGEEIVNIGLVGNIYEGDVILRSESACIPSFLFGSQRCNCCYQWASMRELASYLNPVQPPVLDSQSMEEWIRSQFTLEEGRHLPIQKGPGLVLMHLDSQSGMGSGFSPYEFAYDLYGRALMRQLGENTAEQCFDLTIKQGYEALGLQADGRLGQYEAGYQLPAILLDWLQCSRSIVCLSNNRHKLNQLVQNGYEVTRAKSLGMVNVAGAREANQRGSDFQHMDIDGTSISFKEEIERLKSVFGPSKGLIKE
;
A
#
# COMPACT_ATOMS: atom_id res chain seq x y z
N MET A 1 -11.76 -45.39 -6.55
CA MET A 1 -10.42 -44.78 -6.35
C MET A 1 -9.91 -44.36 -7.73
N ILE A 2 -10.19 -43.12 -8.16
CA ILE A 2 -9.76 -42.63 -9.49
C ILE A 2 -8.34 -42.11 -9.32
N ARG A 3 -7.35 -42.87 -9.82
CA ARG A 3 -5.99 -42.38 -10.02
C ARG A 3 -5.98 -41.57 -11.31
N HIS A 4 -6.02 -40.24 -11.22
CA HIS A 4 -5.64 -39.41 -12.36
C HIS A 4 -4.13 -39.55 -12.57
N SER A 5 -3.73 -40.29 -13.60
CA SER A 5 -2.35 -40.34 -14.06
C SER A 5 -2.03 -39.03 -14.78
N PHE A 6 -1.41 -38.09 -14.09
CA PHE A 6 -0.71 -36.99 -14.74
C PHE A 6 0.63 -37.53 -15.27
N SER A 7 0.63 -38.07 -16.48
CA SER A 7 1.87 -38.24 -17.25
C SER A 7 1.75 -37.40 -18.52
N SER A 8 1.82 -36.07 -18.38
CA SER A 8 2.24 -35.24 -19.50
C SER A 8 3.65 -35.69 -19.89
N SER A 9 3.90 -35.94 -21.18
CA SER A 9 5.26 -36.31 -21.59
C SER A 9 6.20 -35.14 -21.31
N ILE A 10 7.49 -35.42 -21.05
CA ILE A 10 8.52 -34.38 -20.87
C ILE A 10 8.52 -33.40 -22.06
N LYS A 11 8.19 -33.90 -23.26
CA LYS A 11 8.05 -33.11 -24.48
C LYS A 11 6.89 -32.12 -24.39
N ASP A 12 5.72 -32.55 -23.93
CA ASP A 12 4.56 -31.66 -23.75
C ASP A 12 4.83 -30.57 -22.71
N LEU A 13 5.58 -30.91 -21.66
CA LEU A 13 6.01 -29.94 -20.64
C LEU A 13 6.96 -28.89 -21.24
N ALA A 14 7.97 -29.33 -22.01
CA ALA A 14 8.93 -28.42 -22.66
C ALA A 14 8.24 -27.48 -23.66
N GLU A 15 7.33 -28.00 -24.48
CA GLU A 15 6.55 -27.18 -25.42
C GLU A 15 5.64 -26.17 -24.71
N SER A 16 5.02 -26.57 -23.59
CA SER A 16 4.19 -25.69 -22.77
C SER A 16 5.02 -24.56 -22.14
N MET A 17 6.19 -24.89 -21.60
CA MET A 17 7.12 -23.91 -21.03
C MET A 17 7.59 -22.91 -22.07
N GLN A 18 7.98 -23.38 -23.26
CA GLN A 18 8.43 -22.51 -24.35
C GLN A 18 7.33 -21.53 -24.77
N LYS A 19 6.11 -22.02 -25.01
CA LYS A 19 4.97 -21.16 -25.36
C LYS A 19 4.65 -20.13 -24.26
N GLY A 20 4.77 -20.53 -23.00
CA GLY A 20 4.61 -19.63 -21.86
C GLY A 20 5.64 -18.51 -21.84
N MET A 21 6.92 -18.83 -22.09
CA MET A 21 8.00 -17.85 -22.16
C MET A 21 7.85 -16.90 -23.35
N GLU A 22 7.49 -17.41 -24.53
CA GLU A 22 7.24 -16.60 -25.72
C GLU A 22 6.10 -15.60 -25.48
N SER A 23 4.98 -16.07 -24.91
CA SER A 23 3.84 -15.22 -24.52
C SER A 23 4.24 -14.13 -23.51
N PHE A 24 5.08 -14.47 -22.53
CA PHE A 24 5.60 -13.50 -21.57
C PHE A 24 6.48 -12.44 -22.24
N LEU A 25 7.42 -12.84 -23.12
CA LEU A 25 8.26 -11.91 -23.86
C LEU A 25 7.45 -10.98 -24.77
N GLU A 26 6.45 -11.51 -25.46
CA GLU A 26 5.55 -10.71 -26.28
C GLU A 26 4.80 -9.67 -25.44
N ARG A 27 4.33 -10.05 -24.24
CA ARG A 27 3.69 -9.11 -23.32
C ARG A 27 4.64 -8.01 -22.87
N ILE A 28 5.87 -8.34 -22.51
CA ILE A 28 6.89 -7.34 -22.12
C ILE A 28 7.10 -6.34 -23.25
N GLN A 29 7.26 -6.80 -24.49
CA GLN A 29 7.46 -5.93 -25.64
C GLN A 29 6.27 -4.98 -25.84
N LYS A 30 5.03 -5.49 -25.69
CA LYS A 30 3.81 -4.66 -25.76
C LYS A 30 3.75 -3.65 -24.62
N GLN A 31 4.07 -4.05 -23.39
CA GLN A 31 4.15 -3.13 -22.25
C GLN A 31 5.16 -2.01 -22.50
N GLN A 32 6.36 -2.33 -22.97
CA GLN A 32 7.39 -1.34 -23.30
C GLN A 32 6.92 -0.35 -24.36
N ALA A 33 6.31 -0.86 -25.45
CA ALA A 33 5.80 -0.02 -26.53
C ALA A 33 4.64 0.88 -26.08
N LEU A 34 3.70 0.34 -25.28
CA LEU A 34 2.61 1.14 -24.71
C LEU A 34 3.14 2.20 -23.74
N TYR A 35 4.04 1.82 -22.84
CA TYR A 35 4.62 2.75 -21.86
C TYR A 35 5.38 3.89 -22.55
N ALA A 36 6.16 3.61 -23.59
CA ALA A 36 6.85 4.65 -24.36
C ALA A 36 5.88 5.68 -24.95
N ARG A 37 4.75 5.23 -25.52
CA ARG A 37 3.69 6.12 -26.02
C ARG A 37 3.08 6.97 -24.90
N LEU A 38 2.80 6.37 -23.74
CA LEU A 38 2.26 7.11 -22.60
C LEU A 38 3.22 8.19 -22.09
N VAL A 39 4.53 7.90 -22.05
CA VAL A 39 5.55 8.89 -21.67
C VAL A 39 5.64 10.02 -22.69
N GLU A 40 5.57 9.71 -23.98
CA GLU A 40 5.59 10.73 -25.04
C GLU A 40 4.39 11.67 -24.95
N GLU A 41 3.20 11.14 -24.68
CA GLU A 41 1.95 11.90 -24.64
C GLU A 41 1.74 12.64 -23.31
N TYR A 42 1.97 11.98 -22.18
CA TYR A 42 1.63 12.50 -20.84
C TYR A 42 2.84 12.95 -20.02
N GLY A 43 4.07 12.58 -20.41
CA GLY A 43 5.27 12.79 -19.59
C GLY A 43 5.68 14.25 -19.39
N GLN A 44 5.16 15.18 -20.21
CA GLN A 44 5.44 16.62 -20.10
C GLN A 44 4.21 17.43 -19.66
N VAL A 45 3.10 16.77 -19.34
CA VAL A 45 1.88 17.42 -18.87
C VAL A 45 2.11 17.97 -17.46
N LYS A 46 1.56 19.16 -17.17
CA LYS A 46 1.73 19.85 -15.88
C LYS A 46 0.77 19.37 -14.79
N GLU A 47 -0.20 18.56 -15.16
CA GLU A 47 -1.16 17.94 -14.25
C GLU A 47 -0.44 16.98 -13.29
N SER A 48 -0.92 16.86 -12.05
CA SER A 48 -0.36 15.89 -11.11
C SER A 48 -0.70 14.45 -11.52
N ILE A 49 -1.87 14.24 -12.12
CA ILE A 49 -2.33 12.94 -12.59
C ILE A 49 -3.13 13.10 -13.89
N CYS A 50 -2.92 12.20 -14.84
CA CYS A 50 -3.68 12.11 -16.09
C CYS A 50 -4.50 10.81 -16.07
N HIS A 51 -5.82 10.93 -15.91
CA HIS A 51 -6.72 9.76 -15.94
C HIS A 51 -6.91 9.26 -17.38
N LEU A 52 -6.75 7.96 -17.61
CA LEU A 52 -6.73 7.38 -18.95
C LEU A 52 -8.11 6.95 -19.47
N ALA A 53 -9.17 7.12 -18.68
CA ALA A 53 -10.53 6.71 -19.02
C ALA A 53 -11.03 7.31 -20.35
N GLN A 54 -10.55 8.50 -20.71
CA GLN A 54 -10.96 9.21 -21.94
C GLN A 54 -9.95 9.10 -23.09
N SER A 55 -8.78 8.49 -22.87
CA SER A 55 -7.67 8.53 -23.85
C SER A 55 -7.59 7.31 -24.77
N GLY A 56 -8.50 6.34 -24.63
CA GLY A 56 -8.46 5.08 -25.38
C GLY A 56 -7.37 4.10 -24.94
N TYR A 57 -6.41 4.54 -24.12
CA TYR A 57 -5.34 3.69 -23.57
C TYR A 57 -5.78 2.86 -22.37
N GLU A 58 -6.85 3.23 -21.66
CA GLU A 58 -7.25 2.59 -20.40
C GLU A 58 -7.38 1.07 -20.51
N ARG A 59 -8.09 0.56 -21.53
CA ARG A 59 -8.26 -0.89 -21.71
C ARG A 59 -6.92 -1.58 -21.97
N GLU A 60 -6.08 -1.03 -22.84
CA GLU A 60 -4.77 -1.59 -23.16
C GLU A 60 -3.85 -1.61 -21.92
N VAL A 61 -3.91 -0.54 -21.12
CA VAL A 61 -3.18 -0.45 -19.86
C VAL A 61 -3.67 -1.48 -18.84
N ILE A 62 -4.99 -1.63 -18.63
CA ILE A 62 -5.53 -2.62 -17.68
C ILE A 62 -5.14 -4.04 -18.09
N GLU A 63 -5.19 -4.37 -19.39
CA GLU A 63 -4.80 -5.71 -19.87
C GLU A 63 -3.30 -5.97 -19.72
N LEU A 64 -2.45 -4.99 -20.03
CA LEU A 64 -1.00 -5.18 -20.04
C LEU A 64 -0.37 -5.00 -18.66
N PHE A 65 -0.76 -3.98 -17.90
CA PHE A 65 -0.17 -3.62 -16.60
C PHE A 65 -1.03 -4.01 -15.39
N GLY A 66 -2.28 -4.43 -15.61
CA GLY A 66 -3.06 -5.07 -14.56
C GLY A 66 -2.61 -6.51 -14.27
N PRO A 67 -3.34 -7.24 -13.41
CA PRO A 67 -2.97 -8.58 -12.91
C PRO A 67 -3.19 -9.70 -13.94
N SER A 68 -2.65 -9.55 -15.15
CA SER A 68 -2.74 -10.54 -16.25
C SER A 68 -4.18 -10.85 -16.66
N LEU A 69 -5.02 -9.82 -16.71
CA LEU A 69 -6.43 -9.95 -17.05
C LEU A 69 -6.63 -9.99 -18.58
N SER A 70 -7.72 -10.59 -19.03
CA SER A 70 -8.07 -10.67 -20.45
C SER A 70 -9.52 -10.28 -20.66
N GLN A 71 -9.77 -9.16 -21.34
CA GLN A 71 -11.12 -8.70 -21.62
C GLN A 71 -11.92 -9.76 -22.39
N LYS A 72 -11.26 -10.51 -23.27
CA LYS A 72 -11.86 -11.60 -24.08
C LYS A 72 -12.39 -12.76 -23.25
N LYS A 73 -11.84 -12.98 -22.04
CA LYS A 73 -12.23 -14.06 -21.13
C LYS A 73 -13.10 -13.57 -19.96
N ALA A 74 -13.15 -12.27 -19.73
CA ALA A 74 -13.93 -11.68 -18.65
C ALA A 74 -15.43 -11.73 -18.96
N LYS A 75 -16.25 -11.93 -17.93
CA LYS A 75 -17.72 -11.88 -18.03
C LYS A 75 -18.28 -10.45 -18.03
N VAL A 76 -17.46 -9.49 -17.65
CA VAL A 76 -17.82 -8.06 -17.55
C VAL A 76 -16.69 -7.22 -18.16
N ASP A 77 -17.00 -5.97 -18.50
CA ASP A 77 -15.97 -5.02 -18.96
C ASP A 77 -14.98 -4.76 -17.83
N LEU A 78 -13.69 -4.93 -18.09
CA LEU A 78 -12.64 -4.73 -17.10
C LEU A 78 -12.52 -3.26 -16.73
N THR A 79 -12.89 -2.33 -17.62
CA THR A 79 -12.96 -0.89 -17.30
C THR A 79 -14.09 -0.56 -16.30
N ALA A 80 -15.09 -1.43 -16.17
CA ALA A 80 -16.13 -1.31 -15.14
C ALA A 80 -15.66 -1.82 -13.76
N ILE A 81 -14.48 -2.46 -13.68
CA ILE A 81 -13.87 -2.92 -12.42
C ILE A 81 -12.62 -2.11 -12.09
N TYR A 82 -11.85 -1.72 -13.09
CA TYR A 82 -10.54 -1.08 -12.95
C TYR A 82 -10.50 0.27 -13.67
N GLY A 83 -9.68 1.17 -13.15
CA GLY A 83 -9.28 2.40 -13.81
C GLY A 83 -7.77 2.47 -13.94
N ALA A 84 -7.31 3.33 -14.85
CA ALA A 84 -5.89 3.59 -15.06
C ALA A 84 -5.56 5.08 -15.08
N ALA A 85 -4.37 5.43 -14.59
CA ALA A 85 -3.87 6.79 -14.59
C ALA A 85 -2.36 6.83 -14.75
N PHE A 86 -1.87 7.90 -15.36
CA PHE A 86 -0.44 8.20 -15.48
C PHE A 86 -0.08 9.38 -14.59
N HIS A 87 1.01 9.27 -13.83
CA HIS A 87 1.52 10.29 -12.92
C HIS A 87 2.75 10.96 -13.56
N PRO A 88 2.62 12.11 -14.23
CA PRO A 88 3.68 12.67 -15.08
C PRO A 88 4.99 12.92 -14.34
N LYS A 89 4.91 13.44 -13.11
CA LYS A 89 6.09 13.83 -12.33
C LYS A 89 7.04 12.67 -12.03
N THR A 90 6.51 11.49 -11.76
CA THR A 90 7.32 10.27 -11.50
C THR A 90 7.27 9.28 -12.66
N GLN A 91 6.57 9.64 -13.74
CA GLN A 91 6.26 8.78 -14.89
C GLN A 91 5.72 7.41 -14.48
N SER A 92 4.97 7.37 -13.37
CA SER A 92 4.44 6.11 -12.84
C SER A 92 3.06 5.85 -13.42
N LEU A 93 2.74 4.58 -13.67
CA LEU A 93 1.43 4.17 -14.16
C LEU A 93 0.70 3.44 -13.04
N VAL A 94 -0.51 3.89 -12.73
CA VAL A 94 -1.38 3.34 -11.70
C VAL A 94 -2.52 2.60 -12.37
N VAL A 95 -2.71 1.33 -11.99
CA VAL A 95 -3.89 0.53 -12.31
C VAL A 95 -4.56 0.14 -11.00
N ALA A 96 -5.80 0.54 -10.79
CA ALA A 96 -6.50 0.31 -9.54
C ALA A 96 -7.89 -0.24 -9.79
N ASN A 97 -8.41 -1.06 -8.87
CA ASN A 97 -9.83 -1.38 -8.90
C ASN A 97 -10.66 -0.16 -8.46
N HIS A 98 -11.95 -0.12 -8.82
CA HIS A 98 -12.88 0.92 -8.35
C HIS A 98 -13.22 0.78 -6.86
N GLY A 99 -12.68 -0.25 -6.20
CA GLY A 99 -12.79 -0.51 -4.77
C GLY A 99 -14.06 -1.25 -4.32
N ALA A 100 -14.01 -1.75 -3.09
CA ALA A 100 -15.10 -2.42 -2.40
C ALA A 100 -15.33 -1.75 -1.04
N THR A 101 -16.59 -1.49 -0.68
CA THR A 101 -16.91 -0.98 0.65
C THR A 101 -17.01 -2.15 1.61
N LEU A 102 -16.33 -2.05 2.75
CA LEU A 102 -16.27 -3.07 3.78
C LEU A 102 -16.87 -2.53 5.07
N LEU A 103 -17.71 -3.33 5.72
CA LEU A 103 -18.05 -3.15 7.13
C LEU A 103 -16.95 -3.79 7.98
N CYS A 104 -16.20 -2.98 8.71
CA CYS A 104 -15.09 -3.39 9.55
C CYS A 104 -15.42 -3.20 11.03
N SER A 105 -14.74 -3.96 11.89
CA SER A 105 -14.76 -3.76 13.33
C SER A 105 -13.36 -3.44 13.84
N SER A 106 -13.26 -2.47 14.74
CA SER A 106 -11.98 -2.14 15.35
C SER A 106 -11.52 -3.22 16.35
N PRO A 107 -10.21 -3.43 16.50
CA PRO A 107 -9.69 -4.57 17.25
C PRO A 107 -9.97 -4.50 18.76
N LEU A 108 -10.00 -3.32 19.39
CA LEU A 108 -10.23 -3.20 20.83
C LEU A 108 -11.69 -2.99 21.18
N SER A 109 -12.28 -1.90 20.70
CA SER A 109 -13.66 -1.55 21.08
C SER A 109 -14.72 -2.36 20.33
N GLN A 110 -14.33 -3.10 19.28
CA GLN A 110 -15.28 -3.76 18.37
C GLN A 110 -16.28 -2.79 17.76
N THR A 111 -15.92 -1.50 17.70
CA THR A 111 -16.77 -0.44 17.14
C THR A 111 -16.81 -0.61 15.62
N PRO A 112 -18.01 -0.74 15.02
CA PRO A 112 -18.14 -0.85 13.58
C PRO A 112 -17.78 0.46 12.88
N PHE A 113 -17.16 0.35 11.70
CA PHE A 113 -16.89 1.47 10.79
C PHE A 113 -16.89 1.00 9.35
N LEU A 114 -17.00 1.93 8.42
CA LEU A 114 -16.97 1.65 6.98
C LEU A 114 -15.63 2.07 6.39
N LEU A 115 -15.12 1.24 5.48
CA LEU A 115 -13.87 1.49 4.78
C LEU A 115 -14.05 1.16 3.30
N ARG A 116 -13.61 2.07 2.41
CA ARG A 116 -13.50 1.76 0.98
C ARG A 116 -12.11 1.17 0.72
N GLN A 117 -12.05 -0.13 0.44
CA GLN A 117 -10.83 -0.83 0.08
C GLN A 117 -10.55 -0.67 -1.41
N ILE A 118 -9.34 -0.28 -1.77
CA ILE A 118 -8.87 -0.16 -3.14
C ILE A 118 -7.54 -0.93 -3.26
N GLY A 119 -7.43 -1.77 -4.29
CA GLY A 119 -6.18 -2.43 -4.65
C GLY A 119 -5.54 -1.72 -5.83
N CYS A 120 -4.26 -1.34 -5.69
CA CYS A 120 -3.49 -0.65 -6.71
C CYS A 120 -2.27 -1.49 -7.12
N SER A 121 -2.05 -1.58 -8.42
CA SER A 121 -0.76 -1.90 -9.04
C SER A 121 -0.15 -0.61 -9.56
N VAL A 122 1.06 -0.29 -9.12
CA VAL A 122 1.80 0.90 -9.55
C VAL A 122 3.06 0.46 -10.27
N TYR A 123 3.03 0.55 -11.59
CA TYR A 123 4.20 0.36 -12.40
C TYR A 123 5.12 1.58 -12.28
N ARG A 124 6.36 1.31 -11.86
CA ARG A 124 7.42 2.29 -11.72
C ARG A 124 8.59 1.96 -12.64
N PRO A 125 8.93 2.88 -13.56
CA PRO A 125 10.09 2.71 -14.43
C PRO A 125 11.36 2.55 -13.60
N GLY A 126 12.18 1.57 -13.98
CA GLY A 126 13.47 1.31 -13.33
C GLY A 126 13.39 0.64 -11.96
N LEU A 127 12.21 0.21 -11.50
CA LEU A 127 12.04 -0.54 -10.24
C LEU A 127 11.22 -1.81 -10.44
N GLY A 128 9.98 -1.67 -10.91
CA GLY A 128 9.06 -2.80 -10.93
C GLY A 128 7.62 -2.40 -10.76
N GLU A 129 6.79 -3.42 -10.49
CA GLU A 129 5.37 -3.29 -10.19
C GLU A 129 5.15 -3.36 -8.67
N GLU A 130 4.70 -2.27 -8.08
CA GLU A 130 4.37 -2.17 -6.66
C GLU A 130 2.90 -2.50 -6.43
N ILE A 131 2.60 -3.26 -5.37
CA ILE A 131 1.23 -3.56 -4.96
C ILE A 131 0.91 -2.82 -3.67
N VAL A 132 -0.19 -2.07 -3.70
CA VAL A 132 -0.66 -1.28 -2.55
C VAL A 132 -2.12 -1.55 -2.28
N ASN A 133 -2.45 -1.83 -1.02
CA ASN A 133 -3.82 -1.85 -0.52
C ASN A 133 -4.12 -0.53 0.18
N ILE A 134 -5.16 0.16 -0.27
CA ILE A 134 -5.62 1.43 0.31
C ILE A 134 -6.95 1.20 1.00
N GLY A 135 -7.11 1.76 2.20
CA GLY A 135 -8.38 1.92 2.87
C GLY A 135 -8.71 3.39 3.07
N LEU A 136 -9.85 3.82 2.53
CA LEU A 136 -10.37 5.18 2.73
C LEU A 136 -11.48 5.16 3.77
N VAL A 137 -11.41 6.07 4.73
CA VAL A 137 -12.42 6.26 5.78
C VAL A 137 -12.71 7.74 5.88
N GLY A 138 -13.99 8.12 5.90
CA GLY A 138 -14.40 9.53 5.94
C GLY A 138 -14.03 10.32 4.67
N ASN A 139 -14.14 11.64 4.74
CA ASN A 139 -13.94 12.54 3.59
C ASN A 139 -12.46 12.90 3.41
N ILE A 140 -11.84 12.44 2.33
CA ILE A 140 -10.41 12.68 2.04
C ILE A 140 -10.16 13.90 1.12
N TYR A 141 -11.21 14.64 0.75
CA TYR A 141 -11.13 15.69 -0.26
C TYR A 141 -11.02 17.11 0.31
N GLU A 142 -11.38 17.28 1.58
CA GLU A 142 -11.50 18.59 2.24
C GLU A 142 -10.81 18.57 3.59
N GLY A 143 -10.20 19.71 3.97
CA GLY A 143 -9.55 19.88 5.27
C GLY A 143 -8.30 19.02 5.46
N ASP A 144 -7.95 18.79 6.72
CA ASP A 144 -6.79 17.99 7.11
C ASP A 144 -7.12 16.50 7.00
N VAL A 145 -6.34 15.78 6.19
CA VAL A 145 -6.51 14.33 5.99
C VAL A 145 -5.40 13.57 6.71
N ILE A 146 -5.81 12.59 7.50
CA ILE A 146 -4.90 11.76 8.26
C ILE A 146 -4.33 10.68 7.33
N LEU A 147 -3.01 10.60 7.19
CA LEU A 147 -2.33 9.56 6.40
C LEU A 147 -1.53 8.63 7.31
N ARG A 148 -1.77 7.32 7.17
CA ARG A 148 -0.80 6.30 7.58
C ARG A 148 -0.42 5.42 6.40
N SER A 149 0.87 5.43 6.05
CA SER A 149 1.47 4.43 5.17
C SER A 149 2.34 3.44 5.95
N GLU A 150 2.13 2.15 5.73
CA GLU A 150 2.83 1.05 6.38
C GLU A 150 3.44 0.13 5.31
N SER A 151 4.73 -0.20 5.46
CA SER A 151 5.37 -1.22 4.63
C SER A 151 5.01 -2.59 5.19
N ALA A 152 4.73 -3.56 4.33
CA ALA A 152 4.31 -4.88 4.79
C ALA A 152 5.33 -5.56 5.72
N CYS A 153 4.81 -6.31 6.68
CA CYS A 153 5.60 -7.05 7.65
C CYS A 153 4.91 -8.38 7.99
N ILE A 154 5.13 -9.40 7.16
CA ILE A 154 4.46 -10.70 7.31
C ILE A 154 4.61 -11.30 8.72
N PRO A 155 5.81 -11.33 9.34
CA PRO A 155 5.95 -11.88 10.69
C PRO A 155 5.01 -11.20 11.71
N SER A 156 4.82 -9.89 11.60
CA SER A 156 3.96 -9.14 12.52
C SER A 156 2.48 -9.33 12.19
N PHE A 157 2.10 -9.15 10.92
CA PHE A 157 0.70 -9.14 10.49
C PHE A 157 0.06 -10.53 10.51
N LEU A 158 0.78 -11.56 10.07
CA LEU A 158 0.24 -12.92 9.96
C LEU A 158 0.43 -13.72 11.25
N PHE A 159 1.58 -13.57 11.90
CA PHE A 159 1.96 -14.43 13.03
C PHE A 159 2.03 -13.70 14.38
N GLY A 160 1.68 -12.41 14.42
CA GLY A 160 1.69 -11.65 15.67
C GLY A 160 3.09 -11.54 16.29
N SER A 161 4.14 -11.53 15.46
CA SER A 161 5.52 -11.46 15.94
C SER A 161 5.72 -10.30 16.90
N GLN A 162 6.25 -10.63 18.08
CA GLN A 162 6.62 -9.67 19.11
C GLN A 162 8.01 -9.08 18.91
N ARG A 163 8.68 -9.39 17.79
CA ARG A 163 9.99 -8.79 17.49
C ARG A 163 9.88 -7.36 16.96
N CYS A 164 8.72 -7.01 16.38
CA CYS A 164 8.42 -5.65 15.91
C CYS A 164 7.00 -5.24 16.31
N ASN A 165 6.60 -4.01 15.97
CA ASN A 165 5.34 -3.39 16.37
C ASN A 165 4.38 -3.04 15.21
N CYS A 166 4.68 -3.47 13.98
CA CYS A 166 3.89 -3.13 12.78
C CYS A 166 2.41 -3.49 12.92
N CYS A 167 2.08 -4.68 13.44
CA CYS A 167 0.68 -5.10 13.62
C CYS A 167 -0.06 -4.23 14.65
N TYR A 168 0.61 -3.77 15.71
CA TYR A 168 0.03 -2.89 16.72
C TYR A 168 -0.15 -1.47 16.19
N GLN A 169 0.82 -0.96 15.41
CA GLN A 169 0.67 0.33 14.72
C GLN A 169 -0.54 0.31 13.79
N TRP A 170 -0.72 -0.76 13.03
CA TRP A 170 -1.89 -0.93 12.16
C TRP A 170 -3.20 -1.12 12.93
N ALA A 171 -3.18 -1.87 14.04
CA ALA A 171 -4.31 -2.01 14.94
C ALA A 171 -4.75 -0.65 15.51
N SER A 172 -3.80 0.22 15.85
CA SER A 172 -4.08 1.59 16.30
C SER A 172 -4.80 2.41 15.26
N MET A 173 -4.43 2.27 13.98
CA MET A 173 -5.10 3.01 12.93
C MET A 173 -6.52 2.53 12.69
N ARG A 174 -6.80 1.22 12.79
CA ARG A 174 -8.16 0.69 12.67
C ARG A 174 -9.05 1.12 13.84
N GLU A 175 -8.48 1.26 15.03
CA GLU A 175 -9.20 1.80 16.18
C GLU A 175 -9.43 3.31 16.05
N LEU A 176 -8.46 4.06 15.53
CA LEU A 176 -8.65 5.47 15.23
C LEU A 176 -9.71 5.68 14.13
N ALA A 177 -9.73 4.84 13.11
CA ALA A 177 -10.73 4.86 12.05
C ALA A 177 -12.16 4.74 12.60
N SER A 178 -12.40 3.77 13.49
CA SER A 178 -13.73 3.57 14.09
C SER A 178 -14.10 4.66 15.09
N TYR A 179 -13.12 5.23 15.80
CA TYR A 179 -13.37 6.36 16.68
C TYR A 179 -13.80 7.62 15.92
N LEU A 180 -13.15 7.91 14.79
CA LEU A 180 -13.44 9.11 13.99
C LEU A 180 -14.69 8.96 13.12
N ASN A 181 -14.97 7.75 12.63
CA ASN A 181 -16.06 7.47 11.70
C ASN A 181 -16.85 6.21 12.14
N PRO A 182 -17.44 6.19 13.35
CA PRO A 182 -18.23 5.05 13.81
C PRO A 182 -19.51 4.94 13.02
N VAL A 183 -19.97 3.70 12.80
CA VAL A 183 -21.29 3.45 12.22
C VAL A 183 -22.11 2.57 13.14
N GLN A 184 -23.43 2.72 13.04
CA GLN A 184 -24.40 1.80 13.64
C GLN A 184 -25.00 0.97 12.51
N PRO A 185 -24.53 -0.28 12.30
CA PRO A 185 -25.08 -1.14 11.25
C PRO A 185 -26.58 -1.39 11.52
N PRO A 186 -27.44 -1.29 10.51
CA PRO A 186 -28.86 -1.61 10.66
C PRO A 186 -29.05 -3.12 10.87
N VAL A 187 -30.19 -3.50 11.46
CA VAL A 187 -30.60 -4.92 11.54
C VAL A 187 -31.29 -5.29 10.23
N LEU A 188 -30.57 -5.96 9.35
CA LEU A 188 -31.02 -6.37 8.01
C LEU A 188 -30.70 -7.85 7.75
N ASP A 189 -31.38 -8.45 6.77
CA ASP A 189 -30.94 -9.73 6.21
C ASP A 189 -29.62 -9.58 5.43
N SER A 190 -29.00 -10.69 5.03
CA SER A 190 -27.68 -10.69 4.39
C SER A 190 -27.66 -9.92 3.06
N GLN A 191 -28.71 -10.01 2.24
CA GLN A 191 -28.72 -9.33 0.94
C GLN A 191 -28.89 -7.81 1.12
N SER A 192 -29.87 -7.44 1.96
CA SER A 192 -30.14 -6.05 2.31
C SER A 192 -28.96 -5.39 3.01
N MET A 193 -28.19 -6.15 3.82
CA MET A 193 -26.94 -5.68 4.42
C MET A 193 -25.87 -5.35 3.37
N GLU A 194 -25.67 -6.22 2.37
CA GLU A 194 -24.69 -5.94 1.30
C GLU A 194 -25.10 -4.75 0.44
N GLU A 195 -26.40 -4.60 0.15
CA GLU A 195 -26.93 -3.42 -0.54
C GLU A 195 -26.69 -2.14 0.29
N TRP A 196 -26.94 -2.19 1.60
CA TRP A 196 -26.64 -1.10 2.51
C TRP A 196 -25.15 -0.76 2.50
N ILE A 197 -24.25 -1.73 2.70
CA ILE A 197 -22.79 -1.52 2.70
C ILE A 197 -22.33 -0.88 1.38
N ARG A 198 -22.77 -1.41 0.24
CA ARG A 198 -22.40 -0.88 -1.08
C ARG A 198 -22.85 0.56 -1.29
N SER A 199 -24.02 0.94 -0.74
CA SER A 199 -24.54 2.30 -0.88
C SER A 199 -23.73 3.35 -0.11
N GLN A 200 -22.92 2.95 0.88
CA GLN A 200 -22.25 3.92 1.77
C GLN A 200 -21.12 4.72 1.12
N PHE A 201 -20.68 4.33 -0.08
CA PHE A 201 -19.73 5.07 -0.89
C PHE A 201 -20.22 5.15 -2.33
N THR A 202 -20.16 6.33 -2.92
CA THR A 202 -20.36 6.54 -4.36
C THR A 202 -19.03 6.82 -5.06
N LEU A 203 -18.94 6.44 -6.33
CA LEU A 203 -17.82 6.80 -7.19
C LEU A 203 -18.32 7.85 -8.19
N GLU A 204 -17.87 9.09 -8.03
CA GLU A 204 -18.30 10.22 -8.86
C GLU A 204 -17.06 10.95 -9.39
N GLU A 205 -16.94 11.06 -10.71
CA GLU A 205 -15.79 11.73 -11.38
C GLU A 205 -14.41 11.21 -10.90
N GLY A 206 -14.32 9.91 -10.61
CA GLY A 206 -13.09 9.28 -10.10
C GLY A 206 -12.86 9.44 -8.59
N ARG A 207 -13.78 10.05 -7.85
CA ARG A 207 -13.71 10.26 -6.40
C ARG A 207 -14.60 9.28 -5.64
N HIS A 208 -14.08 8.71 -4.57
CA HIS A 208 -14.77 7.79 -3.66
C HIS A 208 -15.41 8.59 -2.51
N LEU A 209 -16.66 9.01 -2.69
CA LEU A 209 -17.36 9.87 -1.76
C LEU A 209 -18.11 9.04 -0.69
N PRO A 210 -17.82 9.21 0.61
CA PRO A 210 -18.61 8.57 1.67
C PRO A 210 -19.95 9.29 1.85
N ILE A 211 -21.01 8.55 2.19
CA ILE A 211 -22.29 9.14 2.59
C ILE A 211 -22.15 9.93 3.91
N GLN A 212 -21.46 9.34 4.89
CA GLN A 212 -21.22 9.99 6.17
C GLN A 212 -19.95 10.83 6.09
N LYS A 213 -20.10 12.15 6.30
CA LYS A 213 -18.98 13.08 6.34
C LYS A 213 -18.36 13.05 7.75
N GLY A 214 -17.21 12.41 7.88
CA GLY A 214 -16.33 12.52 9.04
C GLY A 214 -14.88 12.76 8.61
N PRO A 215 -13.95 12.92 9.57
CA PRO A 215 -12.54 13.20 9.27
C PRO A 215 -11.94 12.16 8.32
N GLY A 216 -11.24 12.63 7.29
CA GLY A 216 -10.59 11.79 6.29
C GLY A 216 -9.39 11.05 6.87
N LEU A 217 -9.35 9.74 6.63
CA LEU A 217 -8.24 8.87 6.99
C LEU A 217 -7.91 7.97 5.79
N VAL A 218 -6.65 8.01 5.39
CA VAL A 218 -6.08 7.17 4.33
C VAL A 218 -5.10 6.18 4.95
N LEU A 219 -5.44 4.90 4.84
CA LEU A 219 -4.62 3.78 5.27
C LEU A 219 -3.97 3.17 4.03
N MET A 220 -2.64 3.23 3.91
CA MET A 220 -1.91 2.62 2.79
C MET A 220 -1.01 1.50 3.28
N HIS A 221 -1.25 0.29 2.81
CA HIS A 221 -0.41 -0.87 3.08
C HIS A 221 0.38 -1.21 1.81
N LEU A 222 1.70 -1.04 1.86
CA LEU A 222 2.62 -1.17 0.73
C LEU A 222 3.16 -2.61 0.73
N ASP A 223 2.47 -3.53 0.05
CA ASP A 223 2.70 -4.97 0.12
C ASP A 223 4.08 -5.38 -0.42
N SER A 224 4.45 -4.79 -1.55
CA SER A 224 5.74 -5.00 -2.23
C SER A 224 6.96 -4.46 -1.46
N GLN A 225 6.73 -3.68 -0.39
CA GLN A 225 7.82 -3.10 0.43
C GLN A 225 8.14 -3.92 1.68
N SER A 226 7.82 -5.21 1.66
CA SER A 226 8.22 -6.16 2.72
C SER A 226 9.74 -6.11 2.98
N GLY A 227 10.13 -6.20 4.26
CA GLY A 227 11.54 -6.09 4.65
C GLY A 227 12.18 -4.78 4.21
N MET A 228 11.51 -3.64 4.46
CA MET A 228 12.05 -2.30 4.17
C MET A 228 12.41 -2.08 2.69
N GLY A 229 11.59 -2.63 1.79
CA GLY A 229 11.82 -2.56 0.35
C GLY A 229 12.96 -3.45 -0.14
N SER A 230 13.22 -4.58 0.54
CA SER A 230 14.27 -5.54 0.14
C SER A 230 14.11 -6.10 -1.28
N GLY A 231 12.91 -5.99 -1.86
CA GLY A 231 12.66 -6.34 -3.26
C GLY A 231 13.43 -5.47 -4.25
N PHE A 232 13.83 -4.25 -3.87
CA PHE A 232 14.55 -3.35 -4.74
C PHE A 232 15.98 -3.82 -5.00
N SER A 233 16.36 -3.80 -6.27
CA SER A 233 17.75 -3.96 -6.71
C SER A 233 18.08 -2.78 -7.64
N PRO A 234 19.23 -2.11 -7.49
CA PRO A 234 19.65 -1.10 -8.44
C PRO A 234 19.71 -1.66 -9.86
N TYR A 235 19.19 -0.89 -10.83
CA TYR A 235 19.22 -1.20 -12.27
C TYR A 235 18.44 -2.47 -12.70
N GLU A 236 17.60 -3.02 -11.83
CA GLU A 236 16.81 -4.20 -12.13
C GLU A 236 15.31 -3.85 -12.14
N PHE A 237 14.59 -4.36 -13.13
CA PHE A 237 13.14 -4.30 -13.14
C PHE A 237 12.55 -5.63 -12.65
N ALA A 238 11.66 -5.58 -11.67
CA ALA A 238 10.98 -6.77 -11.14
C ALA A 238 9.46 -6.69 -11.30
N TYR A 239 8.86 -7.63 -12.04
CA TYR A 239 7.40 -7.76 -12.14
C TYR A 239 6.77 -8.18 -10.81
N ASP A 240 7.40 -9.10 -10.09
CA ASP A 240 6.93 -9.53 -8.77
C ASP A 240 7.86 -9.01 -7.66
N LEU A 241 7.70 -7.73 -7.33
CA LEU A 241 8.41 -7.13 -6.20
C LEU A 241 7.95 -7.72 -4.86
N TYR A 242 6.67 -8.11 -4.74
CA TYR A 242 6.12 -8.70 -3.53
C TYR A 242 6.80 -10.02 -3.16
N GLY A 243 6.78 -11.01 -4.06
CA GLY A 243 7.38 -12.32 -3.82
C GLY A 243 8.88 -12.21 -3.57
N ARG A 244 9.56 -11.32 -4.30
CA ARG A 244 10.98 -11.04 -4.11
C ARG A 244 11.28 -10.44 -2.74
N ALA A 245 10.57 -9.38 -2.36
CA ALA A 245 10.74 -8.70 -1.07
C ALA A 245 10.44 -9.66 0.08
N LEU A 246 9.40 -10.47 -0.04
CA LEU A 246 9.06 -11.47 0.97
C LEU A 246 10.19 -12.49 1.15
N MET A 247 10.66 -13.13 0.09
CA MET A 247 11.70 -14.15 0.21
C MET A 247 13.01 -13.60 0.76
N ARG A 248 13.37 -12.37 0.39
CA ARG A 248 14.54 -11.67 0.94
C ARG A 248 14.35 -11.32 2.41
N GLN A 249 13.18 -10.82 2.82
CA GLN A 249 12.84 -10.59 4.23
C GLN A 249 12.98 -11.88 5.06
N LEU A 250 12.49 -13.02 4.56
CA LEU A 250 12.62 -14.29 5.29
C LEU A 250 14.08 -14.74 5.40
N GLY A 251 14.88 -14.48 4.36
CA GLY A 251 16.33 -14.73 4.37
C GLY A 251 17.07 -13.90 5.41
N GLU A 252 16.80 -12.58 5.52
CA GLU A 252 17.47 -11.73 6.52
C GLU A 252 17.09 -12.18 7.93
N ASN A 253 15.82 -12.54 8.16
CA ASN A 253 15.37 -12.98 9.47
C ASN A 253 16.09 -14.27 9.89
N THR A 254 16.37 -15.15 8.92
CA THR A 254 17.17 -16.36 9.14
C THR A 254 18.62 -16.00 9.42
N ALA A 255 19.21 -15.08 8.65
CA ALA A 255 20.59 -14.65 8.84
C ALA A 255 20.82 -14.02 10.22
N GLU A 256 19.91 -13.14 10.65
CA GLU A 256 19.91 -12.56 11.99
C GLU A 256 19.94 -13.63 13.09
N GLN A 257 19.09 -14.65 12.99
CA GLN A 257 18.93 -15.67 14.03
C GLN A 257 20.06 -16.72 14.00
N CYS A 258 20.48 -17.16 12.82
CA CYS A 258 21.51 -18.20 12.69
C CYS A 258 22.92 -17.67 12.93
N PHE A 259 23.18 -16.38 12.68
CA PHE A 259 24.52 -15.79 12.74
C PHE A 259 24.64 -14.64 13.76
N ASP A 260 23.63 -14.44 14.62
CA ASP A 260 23.57 -13.38 15.65
C ASP A 260 23.81 -11.96 15.11
N LEU A 261 23.30 -11.68 13.91
CA LEU A 261 23.48 -10.40 13.23
C LEU A 261 22.46 -9.35 13.70
N THR A 262 22.80 -8.06 13.58
CA THR A 262 21.78 -6.99 13.66
C THR A 262 20.84 -7.03 12.47
N ILE A 263 19.72 -6.31 12.52
CA ILE A 263 18.80 -6.23 11.38
C ILE A 263 19.51 -5.78 10.12
N LYS A 264 20.24 -4.67 10.22
CA LYS A 264 21.03 -4.14 9.12
C LYS A 264 22.02 -5.17 8.56
N GLN A 265 22.74 -5.86 9.45
CA GLN A 265 23.69 -6.91 9.05
C GLN A 265 23.01 -8.13 8.43
N GLY A 266 21.76 -8.44 8.81
CA GLY A 266 20.95 -9.49 8.19
C GLY A 266 20.70 -9.24 6.70
N TYR A 267 20.36 -7.99 6.34
CA TYR A 267 20.26 -7.59 4.93
C TYR A 267 21.62 -7.64 4.21
N GLU A 268 22.67 -7.13 4.85
CA GLU A 268 24.03 -7.11 4.28
C GLU A 268 24.58 -8.52 4.05
N ALA A 269 24.23 -9.49 4.90
CA ALA A 269 24.59 -10.90 4.74
C ALA A 269 23.96 -11.56 3.49
N LEU A 270 22.84 -11.01 3.00
CA LEU A 270 22.24 -11.41 1.72
C LEU A 270 22.78 -10.61 0.52
N GLY A 271 23.74 -9.69 0.75
CA GLY A 271 24.23 -8.77 -0.27
C GLY A 271 23.24 -7.66 -0.61
N LEU A 272 22.36 -7.30 0.33
CA LEU A 272 21.32 -6.29 0.13
C LEU A 272 21.62 -5.01 0.93
N GLN A 273 21.13 -3.89 0.42
CA GLN A 273 21.04 -2.65 1.20
C GLN A 273 19.93 -2.80 2.26
N ALA A 274 20.21 -2.38 3.49
CA ALA A 274 19.30 -2.57 4.61
C ALA A 274 17.96 -1.84 4.48
N ASP A 275 17.95 -0.62 3.94
CA ASP A 275 16.73 0.06 3.52
C ASP A 275 16.75 0.27 2.00
N GLY A 276 16.17 -0.68 1.27
CA GLY A 276 16.09 -0.63 -0.19
C GLY A 276 15.24 0.54 -0.69
N ARG A 277 14.33 1.09 0.13
CA ARG A 277 13.46 2.22 -0.27
C ARG A 277 14.25 3.51 -0.49
N LEU A 278 15.44 3.62 0.12
CA LEU A 278 16.42 4.68 -0.10
C LEU A 278 17.24 4.50 -1.39
N GLY A 279 16.95 3.48 -2.19
CA GLY A 279 17.57 3.26 -3.49
C GLY A 279 17.30 4.41 -4.48
N GLN A 280 17.41 4.17 -5.78
CA GLN A 280 17.36 5.22 -6.81
C GLN A 280 16.19 6.20 -6.59
N TYR A 281 16.53 7.46 -6.29
CA TYR A 281 15.60 8.57 -6.06
C TYR A 281 14.63 8.41 -4.88
N GLU A 282 14.99 7.65 -3.85
CA GLU A 282 14.12 7.36 -2.68
C GLU A 282 12.75 6.80 -3.11
N ALA A 283 12.74 6.04 -4.20
CA ALA A 283 11.53 5.69 -4.89
C ALA A 283 10.49 4.93 -4.06
N GLY A 284 10.94 4.13 -3.09
CA GLY A 284 10.03 3.44 -2.18
C GLY A 284 9.19 4.40 -1.33
N TYR A 285 9.69 5.61 -1.08
CA TYR A 285 8.99 6.63 -0.29
C TYR A 285 8.10 7.56 -1.13
N GLN A 286 8.17 7.51 -2.46
CA GLN A 286 7.35 8.32 -3.36
C GLN A 286 5.93 7.76 -3.54
N LEU A 287 5.74 6.45 -3.28
CA LEU A 287 4.49 5.76 -3.57
C LEU A 287 3.24 6.37 -2.90
N PRO A 288 3.29 6.78 -1.61
CA PRO A 288 2.17 7.48 -0.99
C PRO A 288 1.77 8.76 -1.72
N ALA A 289 2.73 9.58 -2.16
CA ALA A 289 2.42 10.84 -2.86
C ALA A 289 1.75 10.59 -4.22
N ILE A 290 2.26 9.61 -4.99
CA ILE A 290 1.67 9.19 -6.28
C ILE A 290 0.21 8.77 -6.09
N LEU A 291 -0.06 7.95 -5.06
CA LEU A 291 -1.39 7.43 -4.79
C LEU A 291 -2.35 8.49 -4.22
N LEU A 292 -1.85 9.43 -3.41
CA LEU A 292 -2.65 10.56 -2.96
C LEU A 292 -3.03 11.49 -4.13
N ASP A 293 -2.11 11.72 -5.07
CA ASP A 293 -2.39 12.49 -6.29
C ASP A 293 -3.45 11.78 -7.16
N TRP A 294 -3.34 10.46 -7.32
CA TRP A 294 -4.34 9.65 -8.02
C TRP A 294 -5.71 9.68 -7.33
N LEU A 295 -5.74 9.59 -5.99
CA LEU A 295 -6.96 9.71 -5.19
C LEU A 295 -7.55 11.12 -5.22
N GLN A 296 -6.82 12.12 -5.72
CA GLN A 296 -7.15 13.55 -5.64
C GLN A 296 -7.38 13.99 -4.18
N CYS A 297 -6.57 13.47 -3.25
CA CYS A 297 -6.67 13.77 -1.83
C CYS A 297 -6.39 15.26 -1.55
N SER A 298 -6.93 15.78 -0.44
CA SER A 298 -6.55 17.09 0.10
C SER A 298 -5.03 17.23 0.18
N ARG A 299 -4.55 18.45 -0.13
CA ARG A 299 -3.12 18.79 -0.01
C ARG A 299 -2.66 18.99 1.43
N SER A 300 -3.58 19.14 2.38
CA SER A 300 -3.25 19.21 3.82
C SER A 300 -3.29 17.82 4.44
N ILE A 301 -2.13 17.31 4.85
CA ILE A 301 -1.94 15.96 5.36
C ILE A 301 -1.41 16.00 6.79
N VAL A 302 -2.10 15.31 7.70
CA VAL A 302 -1.52 14.93 8.99
C VAL A 302 -0.93 13.54 8.87
N CYS A 303 0.40 13.46 8.72
CA CYS A 303 1.08 12.19 8.50
C CYS A 303 1.49 11.55 9.83
N LEU A 304 0.92 10.38 10.12
CA LEU A 304 1.31 9.55 11.26
C LEU A 304 2.60 8.80 10.94
N SER A 305 3.74 9.41 11.21
CA SER A 305 5.04 8.81 10.96
C SER A 305 6.15 9.38 11.83
N ASN A 306 7.14 8.53 12.09
CA ASN A 306 8.43 8.95 12.63
C ASN A 306 9.51 9.03 11.54
N ASN A 307 9.25 8.47 10.36
CA ASN A 307 10.22 8.37 9.29
C ASN A 307 10.26 9.69 8.50
N ARG A 308 11.41 10.36 8.53
CA ARG A 308 11.59 11.66 7.87
C ARG A 308 11.55 11.56 6.34
N HIS A 309 11.98 10.45 5.75
CA HIS A 309 11.91 10.26 4.29
C HIS A 309 10.47 10.25 3.79
N LYS A 310 9.54 9.60 4.50
CA LYS A 310 8.10 9.65 4.20
C LYS A 310 7.56 11.10 4.20
N LEU A 311 7.91 11.87 5.24
CA LEU A 311 7.47 13.26 5.38
C LEU A 311 8.05 14.15 4.27
N ASN A 312 9.36 14.02 4.03
CA ASN A 312 10.06 14.80 3.01
C ASN A 312 9.51 14.52 1.60
N GLN A 313 9.21 13.26 1.28
CA GLN A 313 8.64 12.92 -0.03
C GLN A 313 7.25 13.53 -0.24
N LEU A 314 6.42 13.61 0.80
CA LEU A 314 5.13 14.31 0.70
C LEU A 314 5.33 15.81 0.45
N VAL A 315 6.22 16.47 1.22
CA VAL A 315 6.53 17.90 1.05
C VAL A 315 7.11 18.19 -0.35
N GLN A 316 8.03 17.37 -0.83
CA GLN A 316 8.60 17.47 -2.18
C GLN A 316 7.54 17.31 -3.29
N ASN A 317 6.40 16.68 -2.97
CA ASN A 317 5.24 16.55 -3.85
C ASN A 317 4.14 17.59 -3.59
N GLY A 318 4.47 18.68 -2.89
CA GLY A 318 3.60 19.85 -2.75
C GLY A 318 2.49 19.69 -1.71
N TYR A 319 2.59 18.68 -0.84
CA TYR A 319 1.67 18.54 0.30
C TYR A 319 2.10 19.43 1.47
N GLU A 320 1.13 20.06 2.13
CA GLU A 320 1.32 20.64 3.45
C GLU A 320 1.25 19.51 4.48
N VAL A 321 2.36 19.25 5.18
CA VAL A 321 2.48 18.08 6.06
C VAL A 321 2.62 18.52 7.51
N THR A 322 1.64 18.16 8.33
CA THR A 322 1.76 18.17 9.79
C THR A 322 2.19 16.78 10.26
N ARG A 323 3.30 16.67 10.99
CA ARG A 323 3.74 15.39 11.55
C ARG A 323 2.92 15.07 12.79
N ALA A 324 2.38 13.87 12.86
CA ALA A 324 1.93 13.26 14.11
C ALA A 324 2.82 12.05 14.41
N LYS A 325 3.36 11.97 15.63
CA LYS A 325 4.17 10.81 16.06
C LYS A 325 3.33 9.53 16.06
N SER A 326 3.98 8.41 15.76
CA SER A 326 3.37 7.06 15.78
C SER A 326 4.18 6.20 16.74
N LEU A 327 3.75 6.08 17.99
CA LEU A 327 4.63 5.62 19.06
C LEU A 327 4.63 4.10 19.25
N GLY A 328 3.55 3.39 18.87
CA GLY A 328 3.46 1.91 18.68
C GLY A 328 4.13 1.00 19.72
N MET A 329 3.37 0.12 20.38
CA MET A 329 3.87 -0.76 21.46
C MET A 329 5.12 -1.57 21.09
N VAL A 330 6.21 -1.38 21.83
CA VAL A 330 7.44 -2.20 21.72
C VAL A 330 7.27 -3.44 22.62
N ASN A 331 7.25 -4.62 22.00
CA ASN A 331 7.09 -5.87 22.74
C ASN A 331 8.40 -6.37 23.36
N VAL A 332 8.27 -7.27 24.34
CA VAL A 332 9.38 -7.83 25.14
C VAL A 332 10.47 -8.48 24.28
N ALA A 333 10.09 -9.19 23.21
CA ALA A 333 11.02 -9.83 22.28
C ALA A 333 11.63 -8.86 21.23
N GLY A 334 11.19 -7.61 21.21
CA GLY A 334 11.57 -6.61 20.20
C GLY A 334 12.55 -5.55 20.69
N ALA A 335 13.08 -5.63 21.91
CA ALA A 335 13.94 -4.57 22.46
C ALA A 335 15.23 -4.33 21.63
N ARG A 336 15.86 -5.41 21.12
CA ARG A 336 17.02 -5.33 20.21
C ARG A 336 16.62 -4.68 18.88
N GLU A 337 15.50 -5.09 18.31
CA GLU A 337 14.98 -4.52 17.06
C GLU A 337 14.52 -3.08 17.21
N ALA A 338 13.95 -2.71 18.34
CA ALA A 338 13.42 -1.39 18.63
C ALA A 338 14.51 -0.31 18.54
N ASN A 339 15.66 -0.57 19.17
CA ASN A 339 16.81 0.32 19.09
C ASN A 339 17.32 0.42 17.65
N GLN A 340 17.48 -0.71 16.95
CA GLN A 340 17.98 -0.76 15.58
C GLN A 340 17.02 -0.10 14.57
N ARG A 341 15.71 -0.34 14.68
CA ARG A 341 14.64 0.28 13.88
C ARG A 341 14.51 1.77 14.15
N GLY A 342 14.78 2.18 15.38
CA GLY A 342 14.92 3.58 15.74
C GLY A 342 16.11 4.23 15.04
N SER A 343 17.33 3.71 15.28
CA SER A 343 18.57 4.36 14.87
C SER A 343 18.83 4.24 13.37
N ASP A 344 18.73 3.04 12.83
CA ASP A 344 19.21 2.70 11.48
C ASP A 344 18.13 2.93 10.42
N PHE A 345 16.86 2.90 10.83
CA PHE A 345 15.72 2.95 9.93
C PHE A 345 14.73 4.10 10.22
N GLN A 346 14.87 4.81 11.35
CA GLN A 346 13.99 5.93 11.74
C GLN A 346 12.50 5.55 11.82
N HIS A 347 12.17 4.29 12.10
CA HIS A 347 10.79 3.80 12.19
C HIS A 347 10.16 4.05 13.57
N MET A 348 10.99 4.20 14.59
CA MET A 348 10.57 4.45 15.96
C MET A 348 11.14 5.76 16.46
N ASP A 349 10.31 6.54 17.15
CA ASP A 349 10.76 7.73 17.88
C ASP A 349 11.60 7.23 19.08
N ILE A 350 12.91 7.45 19.04
CA ILE A 350 13.89 6.87 19.99
C ILE A 350 13.90 7.61 21.34
N ASP A 351 12.80 8.25 21.72
CA ASP A 351 12.72 8.91 23.04
C ASP A 351 12.48 7.88 24.17
N GLY A 352 12.71 6.59 23.91
CA GLY A 352 12.70 5.51 24.91
C GLY A 352 11.34 5.21 25.55
N THR A 353 10.28 5.89 25.12
CA THR A 353 8.97 5.79 25.77
C THR A 353 8.22 4.58 25.22
N SER A 354 8.28 3.47 25.94
CA SER A 354 7.39 2.33 25.70
C SER A 354 5.99 2.69 26.18
N ILE A 355 5.03 2.72 25.26
CA ILE A 355 3.61 2.89 25.58
C ILE A 355 2.84 1.62 25.19
N SER A 356 1.82 1.29 25.98
CA SER A 356 0.88 0.22 25.65
C SER A 356 -0.01 0.62 24.48
N PHE A 357 -0.64 -0.39 23.86
CA PHE A 357 -1.62 -0.15 22.80
C PHE A 357 -2.75 0.79 23.24
N LYS A 358 -3.28 0.61 24.47
CA LYS A 358 -4.36 1.46 25.00
C LYS A 358 -3.91 2.92 25.20
N GLU A 359 -2.70 3.14 25.69
CA GLU A 359 -2.14 4.48 25.86
C GLU A 359 -1.95 5.18 24.52
N GLU A 360 -1.49 4.46 23.49
CA GLU A 360 -1.38 5.01 22.14
C GLU A 360 -2.73 5.44 21.58
N ILE A 361 -3.78 4.63 21.77
CA ILE A 361 -5.13 4.98 21.33
C ILE A 361 -5.63 6.25 22.01
N GLU A 362 -5.50 6.36 23.34
CA GLU A 362 -5.97 7.54 24.06
C GLU A 362 -5.19 8.80 23.66
N ARG A 363 -3.88 8.68 23.38
CA ARG A 363 -3.09 9.77 22.80
C ARG A 363 -3.58 10.14 21.39
N LEU A 364 -3.80 9.18 20.51
CA LEU A 364 -4.29 9.45 19.15
C LEU A 364 -5.68 10.11 19.20
N LYS A 365 -6.59 9.63 20.06
CA LYS A 365 -7.90 10.27 20.27
C LYS A 365 -7.77 11.69 20.82
N SER A 366 -6.79 11.98 21.67
CA SER A 366 -6.58 13.35 22.18
C SER A 366 -6.01 14.29 21.12
N VAL A 367 -5.19 13.78 20.20
CA VAL A 367 -4.63 14.53 19.07
C VAL A 367 -5.67 14.79 17.97
N PHE A 368 -6.51 13.81 17.66
CA PHE A 368 -7.44 13.84 16.51
C PHE A 368 -8.92 13.99 16.89
N GLY A 369 -9.24 14.00 18.18
CA GLY A 369 -10.61 14.06 18.65
C GLY A 369 -11.26 15.44 18.42
N PRO A 370 -12.61 15.49 18.35
CA PRO A 370 -13.38 16.69 18.02
C PRO A 370 -13.23 17.86 19.01
N SER A 371 -12.51 17.67 20.12
CA SER A 371 -12.42 18.63 21.23
C SER A 371 -11.30 19.68 21.09
N LYS A 372 -10.32 19.52 20.19
CA LYS A 372 -9.26 20.52 19.98
C LYS A 372 -8.78 20.51 18.54
N GLY A 373 -8.73 21.69 17.92
CA GLY A 373 -7.96 21.88 16.67
C GLY A 373 -6.55 21.32 16.87
N LEU A 374 -6.06 20.60 15.86
CA LEU A 374 -4.78 19.90 15.86
C LEU A 374 -3.70 20.72 16.56
N ILE A 375 -3.21 20.21 17.69
CA ILE A 375 -2.05 20.78 18.35
C ILE A 375 -0.87 20.48 17.44
N LYS A 376 -0.35 21.51 16.77
CA LYS A 376 0.93 21.46 16.07
C LYS A 376 2.02 21.25 17.13
N GLU A 377 2.52 20.03 17.28
CA GLU A 377 3.75 19.71 18.02
C GLU A 377 4.97 19.78 17.11
#